data_AF-A0A1I1EAQ5-F1
#
_entry.id   AF-A0A1I1EAQ5-F1
#
_cell.length_a   1.000
_cell.length_b   1.000
_cell.length_c   1.000
_cell.angle_alpha   90.00
_cell.angle_beta   90.00
_cell.angle_gamma   90.00
#
_symmetry.space_group_name_H-M   'P 1'
#
loop_
_entity.id
_entity.type
_entity.pdbx_description
1 polymer ?
#
loop_
_entity_poly.entity_id
_entity_poly.type
_entity_poly.pdbx_seq_one_letter_code
_entity_poly.pdbx_strand_id
1 'polypeptide(L)'
;MTAAVGDPGPDELREEADELERIASGLEDLIVELRDEPVRDTRLEGLYDEATTSDPGIWNTVTAFIDVEDGEAVVSDESKLAQGSWAPEIVEDCDAMVTIDIQRGLMPDDFEYLVGKKLEDEITELREEAAKIRQQAHELEREQEREREREREQEREQEENDGS
;
A
#
# COMPACT_ATOMS: atom_id res chain seq x y z
N MET A 1 -7.36 28.00 -11.16
CA MET A 1 -7.56 27.09 -12.29
C MET A 1 -7.52 25.69 -11.70
N THR A 2 -8.68 25.16 -11.33
CA THR A 2 -8.82 23.76 -10.90
C THR A 2 -8.80 22.92 -12.16
N ALA A 3 -7.74 22.12 -12.35
CA ALA A 3 -7.76 21.06 -13.35
C ALA A 3 -9.01 20.21 -13.09
N ALA A 4 -9.73 19.88 -14.15
CA ALA A 4 -10.69 18.79 -14.07
C ALA A 4 -9.87 17.55 -13.68
N VAL A 5 -10.05 17.06 -12.45
CA VAL A 5 -9.62 15.70 -12.11
C VAL A 5 -10.56 14.83 -12.93
N GLY A 6 -10.16 14.50 -14.16
CA GLY A 6 -10.83 13.49 -14.95
C GLY A 6 -10.65 12.15 -14.25
N ASP A 7 -11.61 11.24 -14.45
CA ASP A 7 -11.42 9.85 -14.05
C ASP A 7 -10.08 9.33 -14.62
N PRO A 8 -9.30 8.58 -13.82
CA PRO A 8 -7.97 8.18 -14.22
C PRO A 8 -8.00 7.35 -15.51
N GLY A 9 -7.04 7.63 -16.39
CA GLY A 9 -6.89 6.88 -17.64
C GLY A 9 -6.41 5.45 -17.40
N PRO A 10 -6.53 4.54 -18.39
CA PRO A 10 -6.00 3.19 -18.26
C PRO A 10 -4.51 3.11 -17.94
N ASP A 11 -3.71 4.06 -18.45
CA ASP A 11 -2.27 4.11 -18.17
C ASP A 11 -1.99 4.56 -16.73
N GLU A 12 -2.74 5.54 -16.22
CA GLU A 12 -2.63 6.01 -14.83
C GLU A 12 -3.00 4.88 -13.85
N LEU A 13 -4.07 4.13 -14.13
CA LEU A 13 -4.45 2.96 -13.34
C LEU A 13 -3.37 1.87 -13.36
N ARG A 14 -2.67 1.67 -14.47
CA ARG A 14 -1.55 0.71 -14.51
C ARG A 14 -0.39 1.17 -13.63
N GLU A 15 -0.05 2.44 -13.70
CA GLU A 15 1.00 3.03 -12.87
C GLU A 15 0.68 2.88 -11.38
N GLU A 16 -0.57 3.14 -10.99
CA GLU A 16 -1.07 2.94 -9.63
C GLU A 16 -1.00 1.47 -9.19
N ALA A 17 -1.45 0.53 -10.03
CA ALA A 17 -1.34 -0.89 -9.72
C ALA A 17 0.12 -1.36 -9.58
N ASP A 18 1.02 -0.85 -10.41
CA ASP A 18 2.44 -1.16 -10.34
C ASP A 18 3.12 -0.53 -9.11
N GLU A 19 2.58 0.56 -8.59
CA GLU A 19 3.00 1.17 -7.33
C GLU A 19 2.61 0.31 -6.13
N LEU A 20 1.35 -0.12 -6.06
CA LEU A 20 0.90 -1.05 -5.01
C LEU A 20 1.71 -2.36 -5.02
N GLU A 21 2.06 -2.89 -6.20
CA GLU A 21 2.93 -4.07 -6.27
C GLU A 21 4.36 -3.80 -5.81
N ARG A 22 4.91 -2.61 -6.11
CA ARG A 22 6.22 -2.21 -5.58
C ARG A 22 6.20 -2.15 -4.06
N ILE A 23 5.16 -1.55 -3.48
CA ILE A 23 4.98 -1.50 -2.02
C ILE A 23 4.91 -2.92 -1.46
N ALA A 24 4.04 -3.77 -2.02
CA ALA A 24 3.89 -5.15 -1.59
C ALA A 24 5.22 -5.94 -1.63
N SER A 25 6.04 -5.74 -2.67
CA SER A 25 7.36 -6.36 -2.76
C SER A 25 8.33 -5.85 -1.70
N GLY A 26 8.36 -4.54 -1.43
CA GLY A 26 9.20 -3.99 -0.36
C GLY A 26 8.83 -4.54 1.01
N LEU A 27 7.53 -4.72 1.29
CA LEU A 27 7.06 -5.32 2.53
C LEU A 27 7.40 -6.82 2.63
N GLU A 28 7.41 -7.57 1.52
CA GLU A 28 7.87 -8.96 1.52
C GLU A 28 9.34 -9.08 1.94
N ASP A 29 10.19 -8.15 1.51
CA ASP A 29 11.59 -8.13 1.91
C ASP A 29 11.74 -7.91 3.42
N LEU A 30 10.89 -7.09 4.05
CA LEU A 30 10.87 -6.96 5.52
C LEU A 30 10.48 -8.27 6.21
N ILE A 31 9.52 -9.03 5.67
CA ILE A 31 9.15 -10.33 6.23
C ILE A 31 10.33 -11.30 6.13
N VAL A 32 11.01 -11.33 4.98
CA VAL A 32 12.18 -12.18 4.76
C VAL A 32 13.29 -11.84 5.74
N GLU A 33 13.59 -10.55 5.90
CA GLU A 33 14.58 -10.07 6.86
C GLU A 33 14.21 -10.43 8.30
N LEU A 34 12.95 -10.21 8.69
CA LEU A 34 12.45 -10.54 10.02
C LEU A 34 12.55 -12.04 10.36
N ARG A 35 12.42 -12.91 9.34
CA ARG A 35 12.53 -14.36 9.47
C ARG A 35 13.98 -14.84 9.49
N ASP A 36 14.83 -14.26 8.66
CA ASP A 36 16.17 -14.79 8.37
C ASP A 36 17.25 -14.13 9.25
N GLU A 37 16.95 -12.97 9.85
CA GLU A 37 17.87 -12.20 10.68
C GLU A 37 17.36 -12.03 12.13
N PRO A 38 18.26 -11.94 13.13
CA PRO A 38 17.85 -11.59 14.48
C PRO A 38 17.15 -10.22 14.48
N VAL A 39 16.02 -10.08 15.19
CA VAL A 39 15.21 -8.85 15.27
C VAL A 39 15.99 -7.56 15.59
N ARG A 40 17.18 -7.71 16.21
CA ARG A 40 18.08 -6.62 16.59
C ARG A 40 18.95 -6.10 15.45
N ASP A 41 19.09 -6.89 14.40
CA ASP A 41 19.85 -6.55 13.21
C ASP A 41 18.92 -6.13 12.06
N THR A 42 17.59 -6.08 12.29
CA THR A 42 16.60 -5.73 11.27
C THR A 42 16.19 -4.26 11.31
N ARG A 43 15.60 -3.79 10.20
CA ARG A 43 14.95 -2.47 10.08
C ARG A 43 13.81 -2.26 11.10
N LEU A 44 13.28 -3.34 11.68
CA LEU A 44 12.20 -3.31 12.68
C LEU A 44 12.72 -3.34 14.13
N GLU A 45 14.03 -3.21 14.36
CA GLU A 45 14.60 -3.16 15.72
C GLU A 45 13.94 -2.09 16.59
N GLY A 46 13.76 -0.87 16.05
CA GLY A 46 13.16 0.26 16.77
C GLY A 46 11.74 -0.04 17.25
N LEU A 47 10.92 -0.62 16.36
CA LEU A 47 9.57 -1.07 16.69
C LEU A 47 9.58 -2.13 17.81
N TYR A 48 10.50 -3.11 17.72
CA TYR A 48 10.65 -4.16 18.73
C TYR A 48 11.07 -3.59 20.10
N ASP A 49 12.03 -2.67 20.09
CA ASP A 49 12.48 -2.01 21.31
C ASP A 49 11.37 -1.24 21.98
N GLU A 50 10.59 -0.49 21.22
CA GLU A 50 9.50 0.27 21.79
C GLU A 50 8.37 -0.63 22.28
N ALA A 51 8.05 -1.69 21.55
CA ALA A 51 7.05 -2.67 21.97
C ALA A 51 7.45 -3.41 23.27
N THR A 52 8.74 -3.67 23.47
CA THR A 52 9.23 -4.49 24.60
C THR A 52 9.61 -3.69 25.83
N THR A 53 10.02 -2.43 25.66
CA THR A 53 10.60 -1.61 26.75
C THR A 53 9.67 -0.53 27.25
N SER A 54 8.71 -0.07 26.44
CA SER A 54 7.79 0.98 26.84
C SER A 54 6.90 0.58 28.03
N ASP A 55 6.39 1.60 28.73
CA ASP A 55 5.49 1.38 29.86
C ASP A 55 4.04 1.19 29.36
N PRO A 56 3.47 -0.04 29.47
CA PRO A 56 2.11 -0.30 29.05
C PRO A 56 1.06 0.46 29.88
N GLY A 57 1.43 1.02 31.04
CA GLY A 57 0.55 1.89 31.81
C GLY A 57 0.41 3.31 31.25
N ILE A 58 1.28 3.69 30.30
CA ILE A 58 1.32 5.02 29.68
C ILE A 58 0.98 4.91 28.18
N TRP A 59 1.60 3.96 27.49
CA TRP A 59 1.45 3.73 26.06
C TRP A 59 0.98 2.29 25.85
N ASN A 60 -0.10 2.07 25.12
CA ASN A 60 -0.63 0.71 24.92
C ASN A 60 -0.20 0.09 23.60
N THR A 61 0.10 0.91 22.59
CA THR A 61 0.49 0.45 21.26
C THR A 61 1.66 1.25 20.73
N VAL A 62 2.40 0.63 19.81
CA VAL A 62 3.43 1.29 18.99
C VAL A 62 3.15 0.97 17.52
N THR A 63 3.40 1.95 16.66
CA THR A 63 3.24 1.85 15.21
C THR A 63 4.54 2.21 14.52
N ALA A 64 4.99 1.38 13.59
CA ALA A 64 6.01 1.74 12.61
C ALA A 64 5.32 2.24 11.34
N PHE A 65 5.79 3.37 10.82
CA PHE A 65 5.43 3.89 9.50
C PHE A 65 6.49 3.43 8.51
N ILE A 66 6.04 2.87 7.39
CA ILE A 66 6.89 2.22 6.41
C ILE A 66 6.65 2.90 5.06
N ASP A 67 7.74 3.33 4.45
CA ASP A 67 7.78 3.88 3.10
C ASP A 67 8.58 2.95 2.21
N VAL A 68 8.16 2.76 0.97
CA VAL A 68 8.82 1.91 -0.02
C VAL A 68 9.46 2.79 -1.08
N GLU A 69 10.72 3.12 -0.85
CA GLU A 69 11.53 3.92 -1.76
C GLU A 69 12.36 3.01 -2.67
N ASP A 70 12.24 3.19 -3.99
CA ASP A 70 12.95 2.37 -4.99
C ASP A 70 12.75 0.84 -4.83
N GLY A 71 11.61 0.43 -4.26
CA GLY A 71 11.27 -0.97 -4.00
C GLY A 71 11.85 -1.54 -2.70
N GLU A 72 12.53 -0.72 -1.91
CA GLU A 72 13.04 -1.08 -0.58
C GLU A 72 12.18 -0.45 0.50
N ALA A 73 11.67 -1.27 1.43
CA ALA A 73 10.90 -0.77 2.55
C ALA A 73 11.81 -0.22 3.66
N VAL A 74 11.51 1.01 4.08
CA VAL A 74 12.24 1.77 5.09
C VAL A 74 11.25 2.16 6.19
N VAL A 75 11.64 1.94 7.45
CA VAL A 75 10.89 2.47 8.59
C VAL A 75 11.23 3.95 8.73
N SER A 76 10.26 4.82 8.44
CA SER A 76 10.47 6.27 8.42
C SER A 76 10.26 6.94 9.78
N ASP A 77 9.36 6.41 10.59
CA ASP A 77 9.13 6.85 11.97
C ASP A 77 8.49 5.75 12.83
N GLU A 78 8.61 5.88 14.15
CA GLU A 78 7.90 5.05 15.13
C GLU A 78 7.14 5.89 16.15
N SER A 79 5.83 5.63 16.28
CA SER A 79 4.97 6.39 17.18
C SER A 79 4.30 5.51 18.23
N LYS A 80 4.39 5.95 19.49
CA LYS A 80 3.75 5.33 20.65
C LYS A 80 2.43 6.01 20.96
N LEU A 81 1.40 5.22 21.21
CA LEU A 81 0.05 5.72 21.41
C LEU A 81 -0.57 5.16 22.69
N ALA A 82 -1.22 6.06 23.43
CA ALA A 82 -2.13 5.69 24.51
C ALA A 82 -3.47 5.34 23.87
N GLN A 83 -4.16 4.30 24.36
CA GLN A 83 -5.45 3.87 23.78
C GLN A 83 -6.39 5.05 23.56
N GLY A 84 -6.88 5.21 22.32
CA GLY A 84 -7.96 6.15 22.01
C GLY A 84 -7.56 7.60 21.74
N SER A 85 -6.29 7.90 21.51
CA SER A 85 -5.87 9.24 21.03
C SER A 85 -5.04 9.09 19.76
N TRP A 86 -5.68 8.66 18.67
CA TRP A 86 -5.16 8.92 17.34
C TRP A 86 -5.38 10.41 17.05
N ALA A 87 -4.32 11.14 16.76
CA ALA A 87 -4.43 12.44 16.11
C ALA A 87 -4.26 12.18 14.59
N PRO A 88 -5.35 12.15 13.80
CA PRO A 88 -5.29 11.92 12.35
C PRO A 88 -4.44 12.95 11.56
N GLU A 89 -3.95 14.02 12.19
CA GLU A 89 -3.15 15.07 11.54
C GLU A 89 -1.63 14.78 11.46
N ILE A 90 -1.14 13.61 11.88
CA ILE A 90 0.31 13.29 11.85
C ILE A 90 0.66 12.27 10.74
N VAL A 91 -0.32 11.69 10.05
CA VAL A 91 -0.08 10.61 9.08
C VAL A 91 -0.45 11.09 7.69
N GLU A 92 0.47 11.82 7.07
CA GLU A 92 0.41 12.12 5.63
C GLU A 92 1.64 11.48 4.99
N ASP A 93 1.41 10.68 3.94
CA ASP A 93 2.39 10.10 3.01
C ASP A 93 3.15 8.82 3.40
N CYS A 94 2.62 7.91 4.24
CA CYS A 94 3.23 6.58 4.40
C CYS A 94 2.56 5.46 3.59
N ASP A 95 3.36 4.53 3.06
CA ASP A 95 2.88 3.41 2.23
C ASP A 95 2.24 2.27 3.03
N ALA A 96 2.74 2.00 4.24
CA ALA A 96 2.20 0.97 5.12
C ALA A 96 2.41 1.29 6.61
N MET A 97 1.57 0.69 7.45
CA MET A 97 1.65 0.85 8.91
C MET A 97 1.60 -0.50 9.63
N VAL A 98 2.58 -0.75 10.51
CA VAL A 98 2.57 -1.92 11.38
C VAL A 98 2.33 -1.48 12.82
N THR A 99 1.11 -1.70 13.31
CA THR A 99 0.73 -1.40 14.70
C THR A 99 0.72 -2.67 15.55
N ILE A 100 1.42 -2.69 16.69
CA ILE A 100 1.39 -3.78 17.68
C ILE A 100 1.19 -3.26 19.10
N ASP A 101 0.70 -4.14 19.97
CA ASP A 101 0.53 -3.84 21.40
C ASP A 101 1.88 -3.84 22.13
N ILE A 102 2.09 -2.87 23.02
CA ILE A 102 3.25 -2.80 23.89
C ILE A 102 3.13 -3.90 24.94
N GLN A 103 4.12 -4.79 24.96
CA GLN A 103 4.18 -5.95 25.84
C GLN A 103 5.58 -6.07 26.43
N ARG A 104 5.69 -5.77 27.73
CA ARG A 104 6.97 -5.90 28.44
C ARG A 104 7.47 -7.34 28.40
N GLY A 105 8.65 -7.52 27.81
CA GLY A 105 9.26 -8.84 27.65
C GLY A 105 8.63 -9.70 26.55
N LEU A 106 7.99 -9.09 25.54
CA LEU A 106 7.63 -9.78 24.30
C LEU A 106 8.85 -10.50 23.74
N MET A 107 8.71 -11.78 23.44
CA MET A 107 9.80 -12.57 22.88
C MET A 107 10.02 -12.18 21.40
N PRO A 108 11.27 -12.27 20.89
CA PRO A 108 11.55 -12.02 19.48
C PRO A 108 10.66 -12.85 18.54
N ASP A 109 10.51 -14.15 18.80
CA ASP A 109 9.68 -15.04 17.99
C ASP A 109 8.19 -14.63 17.99
N ASP A 110 7.68 -14.14 19.13
CA ASP A 110 6.30 -13.65 19.23
C ASP A 110 6.14 -12.33 18.45
N PHE A 111 7.15 -11.45 18.49
CA PHE A 111 7.18 -10.24 17.69
C PHE A 111 7.23 -10.55 16.19
N GLU A 112 8.12 -11.45 15.76
CA GLU A 112 8.23 -11.93 14.39
C GLU A 112 6.89 -12.42 13.88
N TYR A 113 6.22 -13.27 14.65
CA TYR A 113 4.90 -13.80 14.28
C TYR A 113 3.84 -12.69 14.18
N LEU A 114 3.78 -11.77 15.15
CA LEU A 114 2.76 -10.71 15.17
C LEU A 114 2.94 -9.70 14.04
N VAL A 115 4.17 -9.26 13.82
CA VAL A 115 4.50 -8.29 12.77
C VAL A 115 4.47 -8.94 11.40
N GLY A 116 5.07 -10.12 11.26
CA GLY A 116 5.06 -10.88 10.01
C GLY A 116 3.64 -11.12 9.51
N LYS A 117 2.72 -11.56 10.39
CA LYS A 117 1.33 -11.74 10.02
C LYS A 117 0.65 -10.44 9.56
N LYS A 118 0.92 -9.31 10.23
CA LYS A 118 0.34 -8.01 9.83
C LYS A 118 0.84 -7.55 8.47
N LEU A 119 2.14 -7.74 8.20
CA LEU A 119 2.73 -7.47 6.90
C LEU A 119 2.13 -8.39 5.82
N GLU A 120 1.95 -9.68 6.10
CA GLU A 120 1.30 -10.64 5.18
C GLU A 120 -0.13 -10.24 4.82
N ASP A 121 -0.91 -9.81 5.83
CA ASP A 121 -2.28 -9.33 5.64
C ASP A 121 -2.27 -8.07 4.74
N GLU A 122 -1.41 -7.09 5.02
CA GLU A 122 -1.26 -5.85 4.23
C GLU A 122 -0.84 -6.13 2.77
N ILE A 123 0.18 -6.98 2.58
CA ILE A 123 0.65 -7.39 1.25
C ILE A 123 -0.47 -8.04 0.44
N THR A 124 -1.32 -8.84 1.11
CA THR A 124 -2.46 -9.49 0.46
C THR A 124 -3.46 -8.44 -0.02
N GLU A 125 -3.79 -7.45 0.83
CA GLU A 125 -4.70 -6.36 0.48
C GLU A 125 -4.17 -5.53 -0.69
N LEU A 126 -2.90 -5.11 -0.64
CA LEU A 126 -2.23 -4.36 -1.71
C LEU A 126 -2.27 -5.10 -3.05
N ARG A 127 -1.98 -6.41 -3.03
CA ARG A 127 -2.01 -7.24 -4.26
C ARG A 127 -3.41 -7.43 -4.82
N GLU A 128 -4.40 -7.61 -3.94
CA GLU A 128 -5.80 -7.67 -4.37
C GLU A 128 -6.26 -6.36 -4.98
N GLU A 129 -5.84 -5.23 -4.42
CA GLU A 129 -6.15 -3.90 -4.93
C GLU A 129 -5.47 -3.64 -6.28
N ALA A 130 -4.17 -3.91 -6.40
CA ALA A 130 -3.45 -3.84 -7.67
C ALA A 130 -4.11 -4.67 -8.78
N ALA A 131 -4.58 -5.88 -8.44
CA ALA A 131 -5.29 -6.74 -9.38
C ALA A 131 -6.64 -6.14 -9.83
N LYS A 132 -7.40 -5.53 -8.91
CA LYS A 132 -8.67 -4.84 -9.22
C LYS A 132 -8.42 -3.64 -10.12
N ILE A 133 -7.40 -2.83 -9.82
CA ILE A 133 -7.05 -1.64 -10.61
C ILE A 133 -6.63 -2.04 -12.03
N ARG A 134 -5.81 -3.08 -12.19
CA ARG A 134 -5.46 -3.61 -13.52
C ARG A 134 -6.67 -4.10 -14.29
N GLN A 135 -7.62 -4.74 -13.61
CA GLN A 135 -8.86 -5.16 -14.24
C GLN A 135 -9.65 -3.94 -14.73
N GLN A 136 -9.76 -2.89 -13.91
CA GLN A 136 -10.43 -1.64 -14.28
C GLN A 136 -9.77 -0.97 -15.49
N ALA A 137 -8.44 -0.88 -15.52
CA ALA A 137 -7.68 -0.35 -16.65
C ALA A 137 -8.03 -1.09 -17.96
N HIS A 138 -8.04 -2.42 -17.90
CA HIS A 138 -8.37 -3.25 -19.07
C HIS A 138 -9.84 -3.12 -19.48
N GLU A 139 -10.78 -2.98 -18.54
CA GLU A 139 -12.19 -2.75 -18.85
C GLU A 139 -12.41 -1.41 -19.55
N LEU A 140 -11.77 -0.35 -19.05
CA LEU A 140 -11.82 0.99 -19.65
C LEU A 140 -11.25 1.01 -21.07
N GLU A 141 -10.12 0.35 -21.33
CA GLU A 141 -9.58 0.28 -22.69
C GLU A 141 -10.53 -0.40 -23.68
N ARG A 142 -11.18 -1.47 -23.25
CA ARG A 142 -12.14 -2.18 -24.11
C ARG A 142 -13.38 -1.33 -24.38
N GLU A 143 -13.81 -0.54 -23.42
CA GLU A 143 -14.89 0.41 -23.62
C GLU A 143 -14.49 1.50 -24.63
N GLN A 144 -13.31 2.11 -24.44
CA GLN A 144 -12.78 3.12 -25.35
C GLN A 144 -12.57 2.58 -26.77
N GLU A 145 -12.10 1.34 -26.92
CA GLU A 145 -11.96 0.70 -28.23
C GLU A 145 -13.32 0.52 -28.92
N ARG A 146 -14.33 0.04 -28.19
CA ARG A 146 -15.70 -0.11 -28.72
C ARG A 146 -16.32 1.22 -29.11
N GLU A 147 -16.08 2.27 -28.35
CA GLU A 147 -16.56 3.61 -28.69
C GLU A 147 -15.90 4.13 -29.97
N ARG A 148 -14.58 4.01 -30.08
CA ARG A 148 -13.83 4.37 -31.30
C ARG A 148 -14.28 3.58 -32.52
N GLU A 149 -14.61 2.30 -32.36
CA GLU A 149 -15.17 1.50 -33.44
C GLU A 149 -16.55 2.01 -33.89
N ARG A 150 -17.45 2.31 -32.95
CA ARG A 150 -18.78 2.87 -33.23
C ARG A 150 -18.69 4.24 -33.91
N GLU A 151 -17.76 5.09 -33.48
CA GLU A 151 -17.53 6.39 -34.12
C GLU A 151 -17.07 6.23 -35.56
N ARG A 152 -16.11 5.34 -35.83
CA ARG A 152 -15.65 5.03 -37.19
C ARG A 152 -16.73 4.45 -38.09
N GLU A 153 -17.64 3.64 -37.53
CA GLU A 153 -18.79 3.12 -38.27
C GLU A 153 -19.77 4.25 -38.62
N GLN A 154 -20.09 5.13 -37.67
CA GLN A 154 -20.96 6.28 -37.91
C GLN A 154 -20.39 7.27 -38.92
N GLU A 155 -19.09 7.53 -38.88
CA GLU A 155 -18.41 8.39 -39.86
C GLU A 155 -18.52 7.80 -41.27
N ARG A 156 -18.32 6.49 -41.44
CA ARG A 156 -18.48 5.81 -42.73
C ARG A 156 -19.91 5.90 -43.26
N GLU A 157 -20.90 5.67 -42.41
CA GLU A 157 -22.31 5.77 -42.78
C GLU A 157 -22.71 7.20 -43.19
N GLN A 158 -22.15 8.23 -42.53
CA GLN A 158 -22.39 9.63 -42.90
C GLN A 158 -21.75 9.98 -44.26
N GLU A 159 -20.51 9.53 -44.51
CA GLU A 159 -19.84 9.73 -45.80
C GLU A 159 -20.59 9.06 -46.97
N GLU A 160 -21.17 7.89 -46.75
CA GLU A 160 -21.99 7.19 -47.75
C GLU A 160 -23.31 7.93 -48.04
N ASN A 161 -23.91 8.57 -47.04
CA ASN A 161 -25.20 9.27 -47.18
C ASN A 161 -25.05 10.68 -47.81
N ASP A 162 -23.95 11.38 -47.55
CA ASP A 162 -23.67 12.72 -48.10
C ASP A 162 -23.13 12.68 -49.54
N GLY A 163 -22.67 11.52 -50.01
CA GLY A 163 -22.19 11.30 -51.37
C GLY A 163 -23.27 10.90 -52.40
N SER A 164 -24.54 10.76 -51.99
CA SER A 164 -25.63 10.23 -52.82
C SER A 164 -26.66 11.25 -53.32
#